data_AF-A0A0U3ACJ3-F1
#
_entry.id   AF-A0A0U3ACJ3-F1
#
_cell.length_a   1.000
_cell.length_b   1.000
_cell.length_c   1.000
_cell.angle_alpha   90.00
_cell.angle_beta   90.00
_cell.angle_gamma   90.00
#
_symmetry.space_group_name_H-M   'P 1'
#
loop_
_entity.id
_entity.type
_entity.pdbx_description
1 polymer ?
#
loop_
_entity_poly.entity_id
_entity_poly.type
_entity_poly.pdbx_seq_one_letter_code
_entity_poly.pdbx_strand_id
1 'polypeptide(L)'
;MRLVFVICCCLGLVLSACKEEPPTPFLKIVGGSFLFNYRYSKMSYGFVARQLKPLPEGSVLEASFDLPDTDRKFVVTKPAKPGQLQYSFET
;
A
#
# COMPACT_ATOMS: atom_id res chain seq x y z
N MET A 1 -46.99 4.67 19.75
CA MET A 1 -45.62 5.10 20.13
C MET A 1 -44.58 3.97 20.02
N ARG A 2 -44.83 2.75 20.52
CA ARG A 2 -43.89 1.60 20.38
C ARG A 2 -43.58 1.19 18.93
N LEU A 3 -44.59 1.14 18.05
CA LEU A 3 -44.41 0.69 16.66
C LEU A 3 -43.55 1.64 15.81
N VAL A 4 -43.75 2.95 15.97
CA VAL A 4 -42.98 4.01 15.27
C VAL A 4 -41.52 3.98 15.68
N PHE A 5 -41.24 3.70 16.96
CA PHE A 5 -39.88 3.60 17.47
C PHE A 5 -39.13 2.39 16.91
N VAL A 6 -39.82 1.25 16.76
CA VAL A 6 -39.25 0.03 16.14
C VAL A 6 -38.96 0.25 14.66
N ILE A 7 -39.87 0.89 13.92
CA ILE A 7 -39.67 1.20 12.49
C ILE A 7 -38.49 2.15 12.30
N CYS A 8 -38.35 3.16 13.16
CA CYS A 8 -37.23 4.11 13.12
C CYS A 8 -35.87 3.43 13.42
N CYS A 9 -35.82 2.53 14.42
CA CYS A 9 -34.63 1.73 14.71
C CYS A 9 -34.24 0.80 13.55
N CYS A 10 -35.22 0.14 12.92
CA CYS A 10 -34.97 -0.73 11.77
C CYS A 10 -34.43 0.06 10.57
N LEU A 11 -34.97 1.26 10.31
CA LEU A 11 -34.47 2.13 9.25
C LEU A 11 -33.03 2.58 9.51
N GLY A 12 -32.70 2.95 10.75
CA GLY A 12 -31.34 3.34 11.14
C GLY A 12 -30.30 2.22 10.93
N LEU A 13 -30.69 0.95 11.16
CA LEU A 13 -29.82 -0.21 10.94
C LEU A 13 -29.55 -0.46 9.44
N VAL A 14 -30.55 -0.26 8.57
CA VAL A 14 -30.38 -0.44 7.12
C VAL A 14 -29.48 0.65 6.52
N LEU A 15 -29.56 1.89 7.00
CA LEU A 15 -28.67 2.97 6.50
C LEU A 15 -27.21 2.79 6.93
N SER A 16 -26.93 2.18 8.10
CA SER A 16 -25.56 1.95 8.58
C SER A 16 -24.85 0.80 7.84
N ALA A 17 -25.60 -0.07 7.15
CA ALA A 17 -25.04 -1.18 6.39
C ALA A 17 -24.39 -0.78 5.05
N CYS A 18 -24.63 0.45 4.58
CA CYS A 18 -24.03 0.98 3.37
C CYS A 18 -22.68 1.64 3.70
N LYS A 19 -21.70 0.83 4.11
CA LYS A 19 -20.34 1.32 4.35
C LYS A 19 -19.51 1.03 3.10
N GLU A 20 -19.01 2.08 2.47
CA GLU A 20 -18.15 1.98 1.30
C GLU A 20 -16.85 1.26 1.71
N GLU A 21 -16.60 0.08 1.13
CA GLU A 21 -15.36 -0.63 1.39
C GLU A 21 -14.19 0.16 0.79
N PRO A 22 -13.09 0.33 1.53
CA PRO A 22 -11.93 1.03 1.00
C PRO A 22 -11.43 0.28 -0.23
N PRO A 23 -11.01 0.99 -1.30
CA PRO A 23 -10.49 0.36 -2.49
C PRO A 23 -9.30 -0.52 -2.11
N THR A 24 -9.43 -1.81 -2.41
CA THR A 24 -8.37 -2.79 -2.15
C THR A 24 -7.09 -2.39 -2.90
N PRO A 25 -5.92 -2.40 -2.27
CA PRO A 25 -4.68 -1.93 -2.88
C PRO A 25 -4.21 -2.85 -4.01
N PHE A 26 -3.55 -2.29 -5.02
CA PHE A 26 -2.94 -3.06 -6.11
C PHE A 26 -1.70 -3.85 -5.68
N LEU A 27 -0.97 -3.33 -4.69
CA LEU A 27 0.28 -3.87 -4.18
C LEU A 27 0.24 -4.00 -2.66
N LYS A 28 0.97 -4.98 -2.13
CA LYS A 28 1.22 -5.14 -0.69
C LYS A 28 2.70 -5.33 -0.44
N ILE A 29 3.26 -4.61 0.53
CA ILE A 29 4.63 -4.87 1.00
C ILE A 29 4.62 -6.20 1.74
N VAL A 30 5.43 -7.14 1.27
CA VAL A 30 5.50 -8.52 1.79
C VAL A 30 6.81 -8.82 2.51
N GLY A 31 7.79 -7.93 2.42
CA GLY A 31 9.06 -8.04 3.14
C GLY A 31 9.85 -6.75 3.08
N GLY A 32 10.71 -6.55 4.08
CA GLY A 32 11.64 -5.42 4.19
C GLY A 32 13.03 -5.94 4.57
N SER A 33 14.06 -5.26 4.11
CA SER A 33 15.45 -5.56 4.43
C SER A 33 16.26 -4.28 4.59
N PHE A 34 17.38 -4.40 5.28
CA PHE A 34 18.47 -3.45 5.20
C PHE A 34 19.77 -4.23 5.00
N LEU A 35 20.69 -3.65 4.24
CA LEU A 35 22.00 -4.20 3.99
C LEU A 35 23.05 -3.21 4.48
N PHE A 36 23.88 -3.64 5.42
CA PHE A 36 25.01 -2.87 5.89
C PHE A 36 26.30 -3.45 5.32
N ASN A 37 26.96 -2.68 4.47
CA ASN A 37 28.28 -3.00 3.95
C ASN A 37 29.35 -2.52 4.93
N TYR A 38 29.96 -3.46 5.66
CA TYR A 38 31.00 -3.17 6.65
C TYR A 38 32.31 -2.62 6.05
N ARG A 39 32.61 -2.93 4.78
CA ARG A 39 33.84 -2.47 4.12
C ARG A 39 33.80 -0.97 3.82
N TYR A 40 32.62 -0.47 3.46
CA TYR A 40 32.41 0.93 3.08
C TYR A 40 31.57 1.71 4.08
N SER A 41 31.21 1.09 5.21
CA SER A 41 30.30 1.66 6.22
C SER A 41 29.01 2.22 5.61
N LYS A 42 28.45 1.55 4.60
CA LYS A 42 27.27 2.01 3.86
C LYS A 42 26.05 1.17 4.21
N MET A 43 24.93 1.85 4.50
CA MET A 43 23.62 1.22 4.68
C MET A 43 22.74 1.43 3.44
N SER A 44 22.04 0.39 3.02
CA SER A 44 20.99 0.43 2.00
C SER A 44 19.71 -0.17 2.57
N TYR A 45 18.58 0.43 2.26
CA TYR A 45 17.26 -0.05 2.66
C TYR A 45 16.56 -0.65 1.45
N GLY A 46 15.73 -1.67 1.66
CA GLY A 46 14.95 -2.25 0.59
C GLY A 46 13.66 -2.92 1.06
N PHE A 47 12.73 -3.11 0.14
CA PHE A 47 11.50 -3.84 0.39
C PHE A 47 10.99 -4.53 -0.86
N VAL A 48 10.09 -5.50 -0.67
CA VAL A 48 9.44 -6.23 -1.75
C VAL A 48 7.93 -5.96 -1.72
N ALA A 49 7.40 -5.47 -2.84
CA ALA A 49 5.98 -5.31 -3.09
C ALA A 49 5.45 -6.46 -3.95
N ARG A 50 4.38 -7.12 -3.50
CA ARG A 50 3.65 -8.16 -4.23
C ARG A 50 2.39 -7.59 -4.85
N GLN A 51 2.14 -7.98 -6.08
CA GLN A 51 0.90 -7.69 -6.80
C GLN A 51 -0.29 -8.45 -6.21
N LEU A 52 -1.34 -7.72 -5.85
CA LEU A 52 -2.63 -8.26 -5.41
C LEU A 52 -3.66 -8.27 -6.55
N LYS A 53 -3.54 -7.31 -7.47
CA LYS A 53 -4.42 -7.17 -8.64
C LYS A 53 -3.61 -6.83 -9.90
N PRO A 54 -4.10 -7.20 -11.10
CA PRO A 54 -3.51 -6.76 -12.36
C PRO A 54 -3.21 -5.26 -12.35
N LEU A 55 -1.97 -4.89 -12.69
CA LEU A 55 -1.55 -3.51 -12.81
C LEU A 55 -1.97 -3.03 -14.21
N PRO A 56 -2.50 -1.80 -14.35
CA PRO A 56 -2.80 -1.23 -15.67
C PRO A 56 -1.58 -1.24 -16.59
N GLU A 57 -1.81 -1.38 -17.89
CA GLU A 57 -0.72 -1.28 -18.87
C GLU A 57 -0.06 0.10 -18.82
N GLY A 58 1.27 0.13 -19.00
CA GLY A 58 2.05 1.37 -18.89
C GLY A 58 2.23 1.90 -17.47
N SER A 59 1.80 1.17 -16.43
CA SER A 59 1.99 1.59 -15.04
C SER A 59 3.46 1.76 -14.68
N VAL A 60 3.73 2.75 -13.84
CA VAL A 60 5.03 3.02 -13.26
C VAL A 60 4.89 2.97 -11.75
N LEU A 61 5.74 2.17 -11.11
CA LEU A 61 5.77 2.01 -9.66
C LEU A 61 6.76 2.98 -9.06
N GLU A 62 6.32 3.71 -8.04
CA GLU A 62 7.14 4.62 -7.26
C GLU A 62 7.28 4.11 -5.83
N ALA A 63 8.52 3.92 -5.39
CA ALA A 63 8.88 3.58 -4.03
C ALA A 63 9.53 4.79 -3.37
N SER A 64 8.93 5.28 -2.30
CA SER A 64 9.45 6.39 -1.50
C SER A 64 10.04 5.86 -0.20
N PHE A 65 11.26 6.27 0.12
CA PHE A 65 11.97 5.96 1.36
C PHE A 65 12.15 7.24 2.15
N ASP A 66 11.73 7.24 3.42
CA ASP A 66 11.94 8.38 4.30
C ASP A 66 13.42 8.49 4.67
N LEU A 67 13.94 9.72 4.61
CA LEU A 67 15.29 10.00 5.06
C LEU A 67 15.25 10.41 6.55
N PRO A 68 16.21 9.95 7.37
CA PRO A 68 16.25 10.32 8.78
C PRO A 68 16.44 11.84 8.94
N ASP A 69 15.81 12.39 9.98
CA ASP A 69 15.90 13.80 10.38
C ASP A 69 15.51 14.83 9.31
N THR A 70 14.70 14.44 8.31
CA THR A 70 14.24 15.34 7.25
C THR A 70 12.89 14.89 6.68
N ASP A 71 12.11 15.85 6.18
CA ASP A 71 10.85 15.55 5.47
C ASP A 71 11.09 15.12 4.01
N ARG A 72 12.35 15.03 3.57
CA ARG A 72 12.72 14.61 2.22
C ARG A 72 12.58 13.09 2.07
N LYS A 73 12.19 12.66 0.87
CA LYS A 73 12.08 11.25 0.50
C LYS A 73 13.08 10.91 -0.61
N PHE A 74 13.69 9.75 -0.51
CA PHE A 74 14.43 9.14 -1.61
C PHE A 74 13.46 8.31 -2.45
N VAL A 75 13.37 8.59 -3.75
CA VAL A 75 12.35 8.02 -4.63
C VAL A 75 13.00 7.11 -5.67
N VAL A 76 12.49 5.90 -5.80
CA VAL A 76 12.91 4.90 -6.80
C VAL A 76 11.73 4.52 -7.67
N THR A 77 11.93 4.66 -8.98
CA THR A 77 10.87 4.42 -9.96
C THR A 77 11.19 3.20 -10.81
N LYS A 78 10.20 2.32 -11.04
CA LYS A 78 10.34 1.14 -11.92
C LYS A 78 9.08 0.94 -12.77
N PRO A 79 9.20 0.65 -14.08
CA PRO A 79 8.04 0.31 -14.89
C PRO A 79 7.46 -1.04 -14.43
N ALA A 80 6.13 -1.13 -14.40
CA ALA A 80 5.44 -2.41 -14.21
C ALA A 80 5.63 -3.28 -15.45
N LYS A 81 5.91 -4.56 -15.25
CA LYS A 81 6.11 -5.51 -16.36
C LYS A 81 4.98 -6.55 -16.39
N PRO A 82 4.45 -6.88 -17.58
CA PRO A 82 3.50 -7.98 -17.71
C PRO A 82 4.05 -9.28 -17.11
N GLY A 83 3.24 -9.98 -16.31
CA GLY A 83 3.62 -11.23 -15.64
C GLY A 83 4.55 -11.08 -14.43
N GLN A 84 5.03 -9.88 -14.11
CA GLN A 84 5.86 -9.65 -12.92
C GLN A 84 4.98 -9.45 -11.67
N LEU A 85 4.98 -10.44 -10.78
CA LEU A 85 4.15 -10.46 -9.57
C LEU A 85 4.82 -9.84 -8.33
N GLN A 86 6.15 -9.65 -8.36
CA GLN A 86 6.93 -9.10 -7.25
C GLN A 86 7.93 -8.06 -7.73
N TYR A 87 8.08 -6.99 -6.94
CA TYR A 87 8.93 -5.85 -7.23
C TYR A 87 9.79 -5.55 -6.01
N SER A 88 11.11 -5.63 -6.17
CA SER A 88 12.07 -5.25 -5.13
C SER A 88 12.56 -3.83 -5.36
N PHE A 89 12.65 -3.03 -4.30
CA PHE A 89 13.17 -1.67 -4.32
C PHE A 89 14.31 -1.54 -3.32
N GLU A 90 15.29 -0.70 -3.63
CA GLU A 90 16.46 -0.46 -2.78
C GLU A 90 17.03 0.96 -2.98
N THR A 91 17.71 1.48 -1.94
CA THR A 91 18.37 2.80 -1.91
C THR A 91 19.88 2.74 -2.17
#